data_AF-A0A5C7LFI6-F1
#
_entry.id   AF-A0A5C7LFI6-F1
#
_cell.length_a   1.000
_cell.length_b   1.000
_cell.length_c   1.000
_cell.angle_alpha   90.00
_cell.angle_beta   90.00
_cell.angle_gamma   90.00
#
_symmetry.space_group_name_H-M   'P 1'
#
loop_
_entity.id
_entity.type
_entity.pdbx_description
1 polymer ?
#
loop_
_entity_poly.entity_id
_entity_poly.type
_entity_poly.pdbx_seq_one_letter_code
_entity_poly.pdbx_strand_id
1 'polypeptide(L)'
;MFNAVGWLRYADYLNIAEMRKFISLLDGPARIVVECPRVYPSAQQKGDQNDLIDLALTVGRMMEFGDTSEIVYPRQWKGTVDADVMTERIARTARLRGDIKHVRLPRAKSKQHNVWDAVGIGYWVFGLLNQKKIYRGGENAS
;
A
#
# COMPACT_ATOMS: atom_id res chain seq x y z
N MET A 1 19.45 -5.13 -18.54
CA MET A 1 18.46 -5.76 -17.65
C MET A 1 17.65 -4.64 -17.01
N PHE A 2 16.52 -4.28 -17.61
CA PHE A 2 15.66 -3.20 -17.12
C PHE A 2 14.64 -3.82 -16.15
N ASN A 3 14.82 -3.61 -14.85
CA ASN A 3 13.81 -3.98 -13.86
C ASN A 3 12.64 -2.99 -14.00
N ALA A 4 11.63 -3.36 -14.76
CA ALA A 4 10.37 -2.62 -14.82
C ALA A 4 9.66 -2.74 -13.47
N VAL A 5 9.99 -1.86 -12.52
CA VAL A 5 9.23 -1.71 -11.28
C VAL A 5 7.92 -0.99 -11.62
N GLY A 6 6.91 -1.76 -12.01
CA GLY A 6 5.57 -1.27 -12.29
C GLY A 6 4.81 -0.99 -11.00
N TRP A 7 4.53 0.29 -10.72
CA TRP A 7 3.72 0.72 -9.57
C TRP A 7 2.23 0.68 -9.93
N LEU A 8 1.46 -0.18 -9.25
CA LEU A 8 0.02 -0.30 -9.47
C LEU A 8 -0.75 0.65 -8.55
N ARG A 9 -0.82 1.90 -9.01
CA ARG A 9 -2.04 2.71 -9.21
C ARG A 9 -3.33 2.25 -8.49
N TYR A 10 -3.78 3.07 -7.54
CA TYR A 10 -5.17 3.30 -7.07
C TYR A 10 -5.86 2.20 -6.25
N ALA A 11 -6.30 2.61 -5.06
CA ALA A 11 -7.06 1.78 -4.14
C ALA A 11 -8.59 2.02 -4.17
N ASP A 12 -9.16 2.60 -5.23
CA ASP A 12 -10.64 2.72 -5.33
C ASP A 12 -11.21 2.62 -6.76
N TYR A 13 -10.41 2.66 -7.83
CA TYR A 13 -10.94 2.74 -9.20
C TYR A 13 -10.05 2.09 -10.27
N LEU A 14 -9.56 0.88 -10.03
CA LEU A 14 -9.29 0.00 -11.16
C LEU A 14 -10.48 -0.93 -11.28
N ASN A 15 -11.23 -0.78 -12.37
CA ASN A 15 -11.98 -1.94 -12.81
C ASN A 15 -10.95 -3.03 -13.18
N ILE A 16 -11.33 -4.28 -12.99
CA ILE A 16 -10.51 -5.47 -13.29
C ILE A 16 -9.87 -5.44 -14.69
N ALA A 17 -10.47 -4.75 -15.66
CA ALA A 17 -9.93 -4.66 -17.01
C ALA A 17 -8.69 -3.75 -17.10
N GLU A 18 -8.64 -2.66 -16.33
CA GLU A 18 -7.47 -1.78 -16.28
C GLU A 18 -6.28 -2.45 -15.56
N MET A 19 -6.55 -3.24 -14.52
CA MET A 19 -5.54 -4.07 -13.85
C MET A 19 -4.90 -5.07 -14.82
N ARG A 20 -5.74 -5.79 -15.58
CA ARG A 20 -5.29 -6.74 -16.61
C ARG A 20 -4.42 -6.06 -17.65
N LYS A 21 -4.85 -4.89 -18.14
CA LYS A 21 -4.08 -4.11 -19.12
C LYS A 21 -2.74 -3.66 -18.53
N PHE A 22 -2.71 -3.18 -17.30
CA PHE A 22 -1.46 -2.75 -16.66
C PHE A 22 -0.47 -3.91 -16.52
N ILE A 23 -0.93 -5.08 -16.06
CA ILE A 23 -0.05 -6.24 -15.86
C ILE A 23 0.47 -6.75 -17.20
N SER A 24 -0.34 -6.72 -18.26
CA SER A 24 0.14 -7.05 -19.61
C SER A 24 1.21 -6.10 -20.17
N LEU A 25 1.40 -4.93 -19.55
CA LEU A 25 2.44 -3.96 -19.92
C LEU A 25 3.73 -4.13 -19.10
N LEU A 26 3.77 -5.07 -18.15
CA LEU A 26 4.96 -5.35 -17.36
C LEU A 26 5.87 -6.32 -18.10
N ASP A 27 7.14 -5.96 -18.25
CA ASP A 27 8.17 -6.88 -18.68
C ASP A 27 8.63 -7.71 -17.49
N GLY A 28 8.06 -8.90 -17.32
CA GLY A 28 8.45 -9.88 -16.30
C GLY A 28 7.33 -10.25 -15.32
N PRO A 29 7.63 -11.13 -14.34
CA PRO A 29 6.63 -11.65 -13.43
C PRO A 29 6.07 -10.54 -12.52
N ALA A 30 4.76 -10.49 -12.41
CA ALA A 30 4.03 -9.58 -11.54
C ALA A 30 3.89 -10.19 -10.13
N ARG A 31 4.36 -9.46 -9.12
CA ARG A 31 4.09 -9.77 -7.70
C ARG A 31 3.02 -8.83 -7.16
N ILE A 32 1.95 -9.41 -6.63
CA ILE A 32 0.85 -8.66 -6.00
C ILE A 32 0.94 -8.80 -4.48
N VAL A 33 1.01 -7.69 -3.76
CA VAL A 33 1.05 -7.67 -2.29
C VAL A 33 -0.11 -6.83 -1.78
N VAL A 34 -0.95 -7.42 -0.93
CA VAL A 34 -2.17 -6.76 -0.46
C VAL A 34 -2.26 -6.81 1.06
N GLU A 35 -2.71 -5.72 1.67
CA GLU A 35 -3.02 -5.72 3.10
C GLU A 35 -4.32 -6.51 3.37
N CYS A 36 -4.27 -7.44 4.32
CA CYS A 36 -5.41 -8.27 4.70
C CYS A 36 -6.55 -7.42 5.30
N PRO A 37 -7.77 -7.48 4.75
CA PRO A 37 -8.95 -6.95 5.42
C PRO A 37 -9.12 -7.59 6.80
N ARG A 38 -9.42 -6.78 7.83
CA ARG A 38 -9.58 -7.27 9.20
C ARG A 38 -10.93 -6.90 9.77
N VAL A 39 -11.56 -7.87 10.42
CA VAL A 39 -12.64 -7.63 11.37
C VAL A 39 -12.01 -7.08 12.64
N TYR A 40 -12.44 -5.89 13.04
CA TYR A 40 -12.08 -5.31 14.33
C TYR A 40 -13.17 -5.61 15.36
N PRO A 41 -12.84 -5.78 16.65
CA PRO A 41 -13.83 -5.89 17.71
C PRO A 41 -14.79 -4.69 17.70
N SER A 42 -16.02 -4.87 18.18
CA SER A 42 -17.14 -3.92 18.01
C SER A 42 -16.81 -2.47 18.39
N ALA A 43 -15.96 -2.25 19.41
CA ALA A 43 -15.54 -0.91 19.84
C ALA A 43 -14.59 -0.19 18.84
N GLN A 44 -13.97 -0.91 17.92
CA GLN A 44 -13.02 -0.40 16.91
C GLN A 44 -13.57 -0.54 15.48
N GLN A 45 -14.77 -1.12 15.32
CA GLN A 45 -15.40 -1.30 14.03
C GLN A 45 -15.77 0.06 13.43
N LYS A 46 -15.48 0.23 12.14
CA LYS A 46 -15.88 1.37 11.33
C LYS A 46 -16.65 0.86 10.12
N GLY A 47 -17.83 1.42 9.84
CA GLY A 47 -18.65 1.03 8.69
C GLY A 47 -19.42 -0.27 8.88
N ASP A 48 -20.03 -0.76 7.79
CA ASP A 48 -20.76 -2.03 7.76
C ASP A 48 -19.77 -3.19 7.67
N GLN A 49 -19.98 -4.25 8.46
CA GLN A 49 -19.17 -5.47 8.38
C GLN A 49 -19.31 -6.17 7.02
N ASN A 50 -20.45 -6.02 6.35
CA ASN A 50 -20.66 -6.59 5.02
C ASN A 50 -19.71 -5.96 3.98
N ASP A 51 -19.25 -4.72 4.17
CA ASP A 51 -18.26 -4.08 3.30
C ASP A 51 -16.94 -4.89 3.25
N LEU A 52 -16.61 -5.64 4.31
CA LEU A 52 -15.43 -6.50 4.34
C LEU A 52 -15.56 -7.72 3.43
N ILE A 53 -16.77 -8.20 3.16
CA ILE A 53 -17.01 -9.33 2.25
C ILE A 53 -16.70 -8.88 0.82
N ASP A 54 -17.26 -7.75 0.40
CA ASP A 54 -17.01 -7.17 -0.92
C ASP A 54 -15.53 -6.83 -1.12
N LEU A 55 -14.88 -6.31 -0.07
CA LEU A 55 -13.45 -6.04 -0.08
C LEU A 55 -12.63 -7.34 -0.18
N ALA A 56 -12.97 -8.39 0.56
CA ALA A 56 -12.27 -9.67 0.51
C ALA A 56 -12.38 -10.33 -0.87
N LEU A 57 -13.56 -10.30 -1.49
CA LEU A 57 -13.78 -10.78 -2.86
C LEU A 57 -12.95 -9.98 -3.88
N THR A 58 -12.91 -8.66 -3.72
CA THR A 58 -12.11 -7.78 -4.57
C THR A 58 -10.62 -8.08 -4.43
N VAL A 59 -10.11 -8.21 -3.20
CA VAL A 59 -8.72 -8.57 -2.92
C VAL A 59 -8.37 -9.92 -3.54
N GLY A 60 -9.20 -10.94 -3.34
CA GLY A 60 -9.00 -12.27 -3.92
C GLY A 60 -8.88 -12.21 -5.44
N ARG A 61 -9.79 -11.48 -6.11
CA ARG A 61 -9.75 -11.30 -7.56
C ARG A 61 -8.52 -10.52 -8.04
N MET A 62 -8.03 -9.56 -7.26
CA MET A 62 -6.81 -8.82 -7.60
C MET A 62 -5.57 -9.70 -7.50
N MET A 63 -5.53 -10.61 -6.52
CA MET A 63 -4.40 -11.52 -6.31
C MET A 63 -4.22 -12.52 -7.46
N GLU A 64 -5.28 -12.89 -8.17
CA GLU A 64 -5.22 -13.78 -9.35
C GLU A 64 -4.43 -13.19 -10.53
N PHE A 65 -4.21 -11.87 -10.55
CA PHE A 65 -3.45 -11.25 -11.62
C PHE A 65 -1.93 -11.31 -11.43
N GLY A 66 -1.45 -11.68 -10.25
CA GLY A 66 -0.02 -11.84 -10.02
C GLY A 66 0.45 -13.24 -10.38
N ASP A 67 1.65 -13.36 -10.94
CA ASP A 67 2.39 -14.63 -10.99
C ASP A 67 2.68 -15.14 -9.58
N THR A 68 2.87 -14.20 -8.64
CA THR A 68 2.94 -14.46 -7.21
C THR A 68 2.08 -13.47 -6.46
N SER A 69 1.44 -13.92 -5.38
CA SER A 69 0.65 -13.05 -4.52
C SER A 69 0.89 -13.33 -3.04
N GLU A 70 0.84 -12.27 -2.23
CA GLU A 70 1.05 -12.34 -0.78
C GLU A 70 0.08 -11.42 -0.06
N ILE A 71 -0.46 -11.92 1.06
CA ILE A 71 -1.25 -11.15 2.01
C ILE A 71 -0.34 -10.73 3.15
N VAL A 72 -0.36 -9.43 3.48
CA VAL A 72 0.38 -8.87 4.61
C VAL A 72 -0.55 -8.18 5.60
N TYR A 73 -0.09 -8.00 6.82
CA TYR A 73 -0.80 -7.30 7.88
C TYR A 73 -0.16 -5.94 8.16
N PRO A 74 -0.94 -4.96 8.66
CA PRO A 74 -0.41 -3.64 8.99
C PRO A 74 0.87 -3.69 9.82
N ARG A 75 0.91 -4.56 10.84
CA ARG A 75 2.08 -4.70 11.72
C ARG A 75 3.32 -5.25 11.02
N GLN A 76 3.17 -6.04 9.95
CA GLN A 76 4.30 -6.59 9.20
C GLN A 76 5.02 -5.53 8.37
N TRP A 77 4.30 -4.54 7.83
CA TRP A 77 4.88 -3.54 6.92
C TRP A 77 4.96 -2.13 7.54
N LYS A 78 3.98 -1.71 8.37
CA LYS A 78 3.99 -0.44 9.13
C LYS A 78 4.72 -0.55 10.47
N GLY A 79 4.81 -1.75 11.05
CA GLY A 79 5.31 -1.94 12.41
C GLY A 79 4.37 -1.33 13.46
N THR A 80 4.93 -0.51 14.34
CA THR A 80 4.20 0.25 15.39
C THR A 80 4.22 1.75 15.13
N VAL A 81 4.50 2.18 13.90
CA VAL A 81 4.54 3.59 13.53
C VAL A 81 3.10 4.12 13.42
N ASP A 82 2.90 5.35 13.90
CA ASP A 82 1.63 6.05 13.75
C ASP A 82 1.24 6.21 12.27
N ALA A 83 -0.06 6.14 11.97
CA ALA A 83 -0.58 6.10 10.60
C ALA A 83 -0.26 7.39 9.81
N ASP A 84 -0.39 8.56 10.46
CA ASP A 84 -0.12 9.84 9.81
C ASP A 84 1.39 10.03 9.60
N VAL A 85 2.19 9.62 10.59
CA VAL A 85 3.65 9.61 10.47
C VAL A 85 4.09 8.69 9.32
N MET A 86 3.49 7.51 9.19
CA MET A 86 3.81 6.59 8.11
C MET A 86 3.41 7.15 6.74
N THR A 87 2.22 7.74 6.63
CA THR A 87 1.75 8.40 5.40
C THR A 87 2.72 9.50 4.95
N GLU A 88 3.17 10.35 5.87
CA GLU A 88 4.14 11.41 5.56
C GLU A 88 5.52 10.85 5.17
N ARG A 89 5.98 9.76 5.80
CA ARG A 89 7.20 9.05 5.39
C ARG A 89 7.09 8.55 3.95
N ILE A 90 5.98 7.91 3.61
CA ILE A 90 5.73 7.39 2.26
C ILE A 90 5.70 8.54 1.25
N ALA A 91 4.94 9.60 1.53
CA ALA A 91 4.85 10.77 0.66
C ALA A 91 6.21 11.46 0.46
N ARG A 92 7.02 11.56 1.51
CA ARG A 92 8.39 12.08 1.42
C ARG A 92 9.27 11.18 0.56
N THR A 93 9.25 9.87 0.77
CA THR A 93 9.99 8.91 -0.06
C THR A 93 9.58 9.04 -1.53
N ALA A 94 8.28 9.14 -1.81
CA ALA A 94 7.77 9.31 -3.17
C ALA A 94 8.23 10.62 -3.83
N ARG A 95 8.30 11.72 -3.09
CA ARG A 95 8.85 13.00 -3.59
C ARG A 95 10.33 12.87 -3.89
N LEU A 96 11.12 12.34 -2.95
CA LEU A 96 12.58 12.18 -3.10
C LEU A 96 12.94 11.29 -4.30
N ARG A 97 12.12 10.28 -4.59
CA ARG A 97 12.33 9.37 -5.72
C ARG A 97 11.75 9.87 -7.04
N GLY A 98 10.97 10.96 -7.01
CA GLY A 98 10.24 11.44 -8.18
C GLY A 98 9.03 10.59 -8.58
N ASP A 99 8.64 9.62 -7.74
CA ASP A 99 7.47 8.75 -7.94
C ASP A 99 6.15 9.51 -7.74
N ILE A 100 6.19 10.67 -7.05
CA ILE A 100 5.02 11.50 -6.76
C ILE A 100 4.18 11.85 -8.01
N LYS A 101 4.82 11.97 -9.18
CA LYS A 101 4.14 12.23 -10.46
C LYS A 101 3.21 11.11 -10.91
N HIS A 102 3.42 9.89 -10.38
CA HIS A 102 2.61 8.71 -10.64
C HIS A 102 1.56 8.46 -9.55
N VAL A 103 1.67 9.14 -8.41
CA VAL A 103 0.65 9.09 -7.35
C VAL A 103 -0.54 9.94 -7.77
N ARG A 104 -1.72 9.37 -7.57
CA ARG A 104 -2.98 9.98 -7.97
C ARG A 104 -4.01 9.70 -6.89
N LEU A 105 -4.41 10.77 -6.21
CA LEU A 105 -5.27 10.68 -5.05
C LEU A 105 -6.75 10.82 -5.46
N PRO A 106 -7.66 10.02 -4.89
CA PRO A 106 -9.09 10.24 -5.08
C PRO A 106 -9.51 11.61 -4.54
N ARG A 107 -10.62 12.15 -5.07
CA ARG A 107 -11.21 13.41 -4.56
C ARG A 107 -11.61 13.29 -3.08
N ALA A 108 -12.10 12.12 -2.67
CA ALA A 108 -12.48 11.85 -1.29
C ALA A 108 -11.23 11.76 -0.40
N LYS A 109 -10.98 12.80 0.41
CA LYS A 109 -9.83 12.85 1.35
C LYS A 109 -9.80 11.65 2.30
N SER A 110 -10.96 11.20 2.76
CA SER A 110 -11.12 10.03 3.63
C SER A 110 -10.63 8.73 3.00
N LYS A 111 -10.40 8.67 1.68
CA LYS A 111 -9.92 7.49 0.95
C LYS A 111 -8.48 7.61 0.45
N GLN A 112 -7.87 8.79 0.56
CA GLN A 112 -6.51 9.02 0.05
C GLN A 112 -5.46 8.18 0.77
N HIS A 113 -5.67 7.84 2.04
CA HIS A 113 -4.77 6.97 2.80
C HIS A 113 -4.63 5.58 2.19
N ASN A 114 -5.68 5.04 1.55
CA ASN A 114 -5.60 3.74 0.87
C ASN A 114 -4.57 3.76 -0.27
N VAL A 115 -4.47 4.86 -1.01
CA VAL A 115 -3.46 5.02 -2.08
C VAL A 115 -2.07 5.09 -1.48
N TRP A 116 -1.89 5.83 -0.39
CA TRP A 116 -0.59 5.90 0.29
C TRP A 116 -0.18 4.56 0.89
N ASP A 117 -1.10 3.80 1.44
CA ASP A 117 -0.84 2.46 1.95
C ASP A 117 -0.37 1.51 0.83
N ALA A 118 -1.00 1.54 -0.34
CA ALA A 118 -0.55 0.74 -1.50
C ALA A 118 0.88 1.11 -1.93
N VAL A 119 1.21 2.41 -2.01
CA VAL A 119 2.57 2.87 -2.30
C VAL A 119 3.56 2.45 -1.20
N GLY A 120 3.15 2.56 0.07
CA GLY A 120 3.95 2.20 1.23
C GLY A 120 4.29 0.71 1.28
N ILE A 121 3.33 -0.17 0.99
CA ILE A 121 3.55 -1.61 0.87
C ILE A 121 4.57 -1.89 -0.23
N GLY A 122 4.43 -1.25 -1.40
CA GLY A 122 5.42 -1.36 -2.47
C GLY A 122 6.82 -0.94 -2.01
N TYR A 123 6.95 0.22 -1.36
CA TYR A 123 8.24 0.66 -0.81
C TYR A 123 8.81 -0.29 0.23
N TRP A 124 7.97 -0.85 1.10
CA TRP A 124 8.42 -1.84 2.07
C TRP A 124 8.96 -3.11 1.40
N VAL A 125 8.26 -3.65 0.40
CA VAL A 125 8.70 -4.82 -0.38
C VAL A 125 10.07 -4.58 -1.02
N PHE A 126 10.32 -3.37 -1.52
CA PHE A 126 11.60 -2.98 -2.12
C PHE A 126 12.67 -2.52 -1.10
N GLY A 127 12.41 -2.60 0.21
CA GLY A 127 13.37 -2.17 1.25
C GLY A 127 13.58 -0.65 1.33
N LEU A 128 12.65 0.13 0.79
CA LEU A 128 12.70 1.60 0.72
C LEU A 128 11.99 2.29 1.89
N LEU A 129 11.41 1.52 2.81
CA LEU A 129 10.65 2.01 3.95
C LEU A 129 11.19 1.41 5.26
N ASN A 130 11.44 2.25 6.27
CA ASN A 130 11.88 1.80 7.59
C ASN A 130 10.71 1.79 8.59
N GLN A 131 10.56 0.66 9.27
CA GLN A 131 9.52 0.38 10.28
C GLN A 131 9.90 0.82 11.69
N LYS A 132 11.17 1.18 11.91
CA LYS A 132 11.65 1.59 13.23
C LYS A 132 10.97 2.90 13.65
N LYS A 133 10.51 2.93 14.91
CA LYS A 133 10.25 4.20 15.60
C LYS A 133 11.58 4.95 15.64
N ILE A 134 11.61 6.12 15.02
CA ILE A 134 12.72 7.05 15.23
C ILE A 134 12.38 7.73 16.54
N TYR A 135 13.00 7.30 17.64
CA TYR A 135 12.99 8.11 18.84
C TYR A 135 13.72 9.40 18.49
N ARG A 136 13.08 10.57 18.64
CA ARG A 136 13.83 11.82 18.74
C ARG A 136 14.54 11.78 20.09
N GLY A 137 15.82 11.45 20.08
CA GLY A 137 16.73 11.52 21.22
C GLY A 137 18.14 11.20 20.71
N GLY A 138 19.19 11.94 21.05
CA GLY A 138 19.31 13.04 21.98
C GLY A 138 20.45 13.95 21.55
N GLU A 139 20.53 15.10 22.20
CA GLU A 139 21.72 15.93 22.20
C GLU A 139 22.94 15.08 22.56
N ASN A 140 24.04 15.36 21.86
CA ASN A 140 25.34 14.77 22.10
C ASN A 140 25.71 14.89 23.58
N ALA A 141 25.86 13.76 24.26
CA ALA A 141 26.71 13.68 25.43
C ALA A 141 28.08 13.20 24.95
N SER A 142 29.02 14.14 25.00
CA SER A 142 30.48 14.01 24.91
C SER A 142 31.04 12.86 25.74
#